data_AF-A0A7Y5U2W1-F1
#
_entry.id   AF-A0A7Y5U2W1-F1
#
_cell.length_a   1.000
_cell.length_b   1.000
_cell.length_c   1.000
_cell.angle_alpha   90.00
_cell.angle_beta   90.00
_cell.angle_gamma   90.00
#
_symmetry.space_group_name_H-M   'P 1'
#
loop_
_entity.id
_entity.type
_entity.pdbx_description
1 polymer ?
#
loop_
_entity_poly.entity_id
_entity_poly.type
_entity_poly.pdbx_seq_one_letter_code
_entity_poly.pdbx_strand_id
1 'polypeptide(L)'
;MAVLLVDHPLVHDALVTLRDATTPTEVFRRMAVRISLLLAAEATRDLAATPVTVVTPLGPAHGRKVSSDVVVVPVLRAGLGML
;
A
#
# COMPACT_ATOMS: atom_id res chain seq x y z
N MET A 1 -0.20 -18.18 -14.45
CA MET A 1 0.05 -16.84 -13.88
C MET A 1 -0.78 -16.73 -12.62
N ALA A 2 -0.15 -16.52 -11.46
CA ALA A 2 -0.89 -16.39 -10.20
C ALA A 2 -1.50 -14.97 -10.11
N VAL A 3 -2.76 -14.88 -9.70
CA VAL A 3 -3.47 -13.62 -9.49
C VAL A 3 -3.85 -13.54 -8.02
N LEU A 4 -3.48 -12.44 -7.35
CA LEU A 4 -3.92 -12.15 -6.00
C LEU A 4 -5.07 -11.14 -6.06
N LEU A 5 -6.27 -11.58 -5.68
CA LEU A 5 -7.42 -10.69 -5.53
C LEU A 5 -7.39 -10.10 -4.12
N VAL A 6 -7.24 -8.78 -4.01
CA VAL A 6 -7.29 -8.07 -2.73
C VAL A 6 -8.75 -7.80 -2.36
N ASP A 7 -9.36 -8.76 -1.65
CA ASP A 7 -10.75 -8.67 -1.20
C ASP A 7 -10.88 -7.96 0.15
N HIS A 8 -10.78 -6.63 0.13
CA HIS A 8 -10.85 -5.80 1.33
C HIS A 8 -11.89 -4.68 1.15
N PRO A 9 -12.79 -4.43 2.13
CA PRO A 9 -13.85 -3.43 2.00
C PRO A 9 -13.35 -2.03 1.61
N LEU A 10 -12.20 -1.60 2.18
CA LEU A 10 -11.60 -0.29 1.83
C LEU A 10 -11.03 -0.22 0.41
N VAL A 11 -10.64 -1.35 -0.18
CA VAL A 11 -10.21 -1.40 -1.58
C VAL A 11 -11.44 -1.24 -2.48
N HIS A 12 -12.52 -1.96 -2.17
CA HIS A 12 -13.78 -1.86 -2.92
C HIS A 12 -14.40 -0.47 -2.83
N ASP A 13 -14.39 0.15 -1.64
CA ASP A 13 -14.86 1.53 -1.43
C ASP A 13 -14.09 2.54 -2.30
N ALA A 14 -12.75 2.50 -2.25
CA ALA A 14 -11.93 3.36 -3.10
C ALA A 14 -12.17 3.08 -4.60
N LEU A 15 -12.37 1.81 -4.97
CA LEU A 15 -12.60 1.39 -6.34
C LEU A 15 -13.93 1.93 -6.89
N VAL A 16 -14.98 2.04 -6.06
CA VAL A 16 -16.25 2.68 -6.45
C VAL A 16 -15.99 4.13 -6.85
N THR A 17 -15.29 4.91 -6.02
CA THR A 17 -14.97 6.31 -6.33
C THR A 17 -14.08 6.45 -7.56
N LEU A 18 -13.11 5.55 -7.75
CA LEU A 18 -12.25 5.55 -8.95
C LEU A 18 -13.00 5.20 -10.23
N ARG A 19 -14.11 4.47 -10.14
CA ARG A 19 -14.95 4.06 -11.28
C ARG A 19 -16.05 5.07 -11.61
N ASP A 20 -16.48 5.87 -10.64
CA ASP A 20 -17.52 6.87 -10.83
C ASP A 20 -17.02 8.00 -11.75
N ALA A 21 -17.70 8.17 -12.89
CA ALA A 21 -17.37 9.17 -13.91
C ALA A 21 -17.62 10.61 -13.43
N THR A 22 -18.40 10.79 -12.36
CA THR A 22 -18.68 12.09 -11.77
C THR A 22 -17.64 12.51 -10.73
N THR A 23 -16.70 11.62 -10.37
CA THR A 23 -15.66 11.87 -9.38
C THR A 23 -14.74 13.03 -9.81
N PRO A 24 -14.65 14.11 -9.01
CA PRO A 24 -13.71 15.19 -9.27
C PRO A 24 -12.25 14.71 -9.27
N THR A 25 -11.42 15.33 -10.12
CA THR A 25 -10.02 14.92 -10.34
C THR A 25 -9.19 14.87 -9.05
N GLU A 26 -9.41 15.79 -8.12
CA GLU A 26 -8.72 15.81 -6.82
C GLU A 26 -9.15 14.67 -5.90
N VAL A 27 -10.42 14.26 -5.95
CA VAL A 27 -10.93 13.09 -5.21
C VAL A 27 -10.34 11.82 -5.83
N PHE A 28 -10.35 11.71 -7.15
CA PHE A 28 -9.77 10.58 -7.88
C PHE A 28 -8.31 10.36 -7.48
N ARG A 29 -7.48 11.42 -7.49
CA ARG A 29 -6.07 11.31 -7.09
C ARG A 29 -5.91 10.82 -5.65
N ARG A 30 -6.71 11.32 -4.71
CA ARG A 30 -6.66 10.86 -3.31
C ARG A 30 -7.02 9.38 -3.19
N MET A 31 -8.03 8.93 -3.93
CA MET A 31 -8.44 7.52 -3.90
C MET A 31 -7.43 6.60 -4.60
N ALA A 32 -6.75 7.09 -5.65
CA ALA A 32 -5.69 6.35 -6.32
C ALA A 32 -4.49 6.12 -5.40
N VAL A 33 -4.08 7.12 -4.62
CA VAL A 33 -3.04 6.95 -3.58
C VAL A 33 -3.51 5.98 -2.50
N ARG A 34 -4.76 6.12 -2.02
CA ARG A 34 -5.33 5.27 -0.97
C ARG A 34 -5.36 3.80 -1.36
N ILE A 35 -5.88 3.48 -2.55
CA ILE A 35 -5.94 2.09 -3.01
C ILE A 35 -4.52 1.53 -3.21
N SER A 36 -3.58 2.35 -3.70
CA SER A 36 -2.19 1.93 -3.93
C SER A 36 -1.49 1.51 -2.64
N LEU A 37 -1.70 2.23 -1.53
CA LEU A 37 -1.17 1.84 -0.22
C LEU A 37 -1.71 0.49 0.27
N LEU A 38 -3.02 0.23 0.07
CA LEU A 38 -3.64 -1.04 0.45
C LEU A 38 -3.11 -2.20 -0.40
N LEU A 39 -2.97 -1.97 -1.71
CA LEU A 39 -2.38 -2.97 -2.62
C LEU A 39 -0.91 -3.24 -2.29
N ALA A 40 -0.13 -2.19 -1.97
CA ALA A 40 1.27 -2.34 -1.58
C ALA A 40 1.41 -3.12 -0.27
N ALA A 41 0.57 -2.84 0.73
CA ALA A 41 0.56 -3.59 1.99
C ALA A 41 0.29 -5.09 1.76
N GLU A 42 -0.65 -5.42 0.87
CA GLU A 42 -0.95 -6.80 0.54
C GLU A 42 0.16 -7.46 -0.28
N ALA A 43 0.69 -6.76 -1.28
CA ALA A 43 1.78 -7.24 -2.13
C ALA A 43 3.10 -7.45 -1.36
N THR A 44 3.27 -6.78 -0.22
CA THR A 44 4.47 -6.85 0.63
C THR A 44 4.28 -7.68 1.90
N ARG A 45 3.16 -8.42 2.02
CA ARG A 45 2.83 -9.26 3.19
C ARG A 45 3.96 -10.21 3.60
N ASP A 46 4.67 -10.76 2.62
CA ASP A 46 5.70 -11.78 2.82
C ASP A 46 7.14 -11.25 2.70
N LEU A 47 7.34 -9.93 2.76
CA LEU A 47 8.69 -9.36 2.71
C LEU A 47 9.58 -9.92 3.85
N ALA A 48 10.84 -10.15 3.51
CA ALA A 48 11.83 -10.58 4.48
C ALA A 48 12.00 -9.52 5.58
N ALA A 49 12.04 -9.98 6.82
CA ALA A 49 12.23 -9.12 7.98
C ALA A 49 13.09 -9.80 9.04
N THR A 50 13.97 -9.03 9.68
CA THR A 50 14.87 -9.50 10.74
C THR A 50 14.35 -9.12 12.13
N PRO A 51 14.57 -9.97 13.15
CA PRO A 51 14.24 -9.63 14.52
C PRO A 51 15.14 -8.51 15.02
N VAL A 52 14.56 -7.55 15.73
CA VAL A 52 15.27 -6.42 16.35
C VAL A 52 14.76 -6.18 17.77
N THR A 53 15.62 -5.60 18.61
CA THR A 53 15.25 -5.11 19.94
C THR A 53 15.48 -3.61 19.99
N VAL A 54 14.50 -2.85 20.45
CA VAL A 54 14.56 -1.39 20.59
C VAL A 54 14.30 -0.98 22.04
N VAL A 55 14.78 0.21 22.44
CA VAL A 55 14.47 0.79 23.75
C VAL A 55 13.30 1.77 23.57
N THR A 56 12.18 1.47 24.23
CA THR A 56 11.02 2.37 24.31
C THR A 56 11.07 3.17 25.62
N PRO A 57 10.26 4.24 25.78
CA PRO A 57 10.15 4.96 27.05
C PRO A 57 9.75 4.08 28.25
N LEU A 58 9.18 2.89 28.01
CA LEU A 58 8.75 1.94 29.03
C LEU A 58 9.71 0.74 29.19
N GLY A 59 10.81 0.68 28.44
CA GLY A 59 11.80 -0.42 28.48
C GLY A 59 12.06 -1.09 27.12
N PRO A 60 12.83 -2.20 27.10
CA PRO A 60 13.18 -2.92 25.88
C PRO A 60 11.97 -3.63 25.27
N ALA A 61 11.83 -3.57 23.94
CA ALA A 61 10.76 -4.20 23.17
C ALA A 61 11.30 -4.95 21.95
N HIS A 62 10.75 -6.14 21.69
CA HIS A 62 11.07 -6.94 20.50
C HIS A 62 10.18 -6.56 19.31
N GLY A 63 10.73 -6.58 18.11
CA GLY A 63 10.01 -6.30 16.88
C GLY A 63 10.66 -6.93 15.65
N ARG A 64 10.10 -6.64 14.47
CA ARG A 64 10.63 -7.08 13.18
C ARG A 64 10.85 -5.86 12.29
N LYS A 65 12.00 -5.81 11.61
CA LYS A 65 12.33 -4.74 10.66
C LYS A 65 12.49 -5.35 9.27
N VAL A 66 11.87 -4.75 8.25
CA VAL A 66 12.03 -5.17 6.86
C VAL A 66 13.51 -5.16 6.49
N SER A 67 13.98 -6.25 5.88
CA SER A 67 15.39 -6.48 5.55
C SER A 67 15.63 -6.64 4.04
N SER A 68 14.60 -6.46 3.24
CA SER A 68 14.63 -6.51 1.77
C SER A 68 14.54 -5.10 1.18
N ASP A 69 15.34 -4.83 0.15
CA ASP A 69 15.21 -3.61 -0.64
C ASP A 69 14.01 -3.72 -1.59
N VAL A 70 13.18 -2.67 -1.62
CA VAL A 70 11.99 -2.58 -2.47
C VAL A 70 12.11 -1.35 -3.36
N VAL A 71 11.94 -1.55 -4.67
CA VAL A 71 11.94 -0.46 -5.65
C VAL A 71 10.54 -0.34 -6.24
N VAL A 72 9.98 0.86 -6.20
CA VAL A 72 8.69 1.18 -6.83
C VAL A 72 8.96 1.81 -8.19
N VAL A 73 8.44 1.20 -9.25
CA VAL A 73 8.60 1.68 -10.63
C VAL A 73 7.24 2.15 -11.17
N PRO A 74 6.95 3.46 -11.20
CA PRO A 74 5.71 3.96 -11.77
C PRO A 74 5.73 3.87 -13.29
N VAL A 75 4.69 3.28 -13.88
CA VAL A 75 4.49 3.30 -15.34
C VAL A 75 3.76 4.57 -15.73
N LEU A 76 4.41 5.39 -16.55
CA LEU A 76 3.90 6.70 -16.93
C LEU A 76 2.75 6.60 -17.96
N ARG A 77 1.78 7.53 -17.96
CA ARG A 77 1.65 8.70 -17.04
C ARG A 77 0.83 8.41 -15.78
N ALA A 78 -0.10 7.46 -15.86
CA ALA A 78 -1.10 7.21 -14.81
C ALA A 78 -0.47 6.78 -13.47
N GLY A 79 0.66 6.07 -13.51
CA GLY A 79 1.35 5.61 -12.30
C GLY A 79 1.87 6.73 -11.39
N LEU A 80 2.00 7.97 -11.88
CA LEU A 80 2.35 9.12 -11.03
C LEU A 80 1.24 9.50 -10.04
N GLY A 81 -0.02 9.17 -10.33
CA GLY A 81 -1.14 9.42 -9.43
C GLY A 81 -1.28 8.39 -8.30
N MET A 82 -0.40 7.37 -8.27
CA MET A 82 -0.40 6.27 -7.30
C MET A 82 0.69 6.42 -6.24
N LEU A 83 1.57 7.41 -6.39
CA LEU A 83 2.66 7.76 -5.48
C LEU A 83 2.29 8.97 -4.60
#